data_AF-A0A2T4DC70-F1
#
_entry.id   AF-A0A2T4DC70-F1
#
_cell.length_a   1.000
_cell.length_b   1.000
_cell.length_c   1.000
_cell.angle_alpha   90.00
_cell.angle_beta   90.00
_cell.angle_gamma   90.00
#
_symmetry.space_group_name_H-M   'P 1'
#
loop_
_entity.id
_entity.type
_entity.pdbx_description
1 polymer ?
#
loop_
_entity_poly.entity_id
_entity_poly.type
_entity_poly.pdbx_seq_one_letter_code
_entity_poly.pdbx_strand_id
1 'polypeptide(L)'
;TFTPTGLILSRQAIKDLPHEDRYTQAQGAKKGAYVVKEGQDAKIILLGNGSEVSTLFEASELLEKDGISVDIVSVPSEGLFRSQSQNYQKSVLNSGKFFIGLTAGLPATLESLVGWNGEVIGLDHFGYSAPAEVLDQKFGFTAEEIYKKVKIFHKKLNL
;
A
#
# COMPACT_ATOMS: atom_id res chain seq x y z
N THR A 1 -19.30 16.84 -6.82
CA THR A 1 -18.13 17.49 -6.21
C THR A 1 -17.88 18.78 -6.97
N PHE A 2 -17.59 19.89 -6.29
CA PHE A 2 -17.23 21.16 -6.96
C PHE A 2 -15.73 21.26 -7.27
N THR A 3 -14.98 20.21 -6.92
CA THR A 3 -13.53 20.14 -7.07
C THR A 3 -13.19 19.29 -8.30
N PRO A 4 -12.27 19.74 -9.18
CA PRO A 4 -11.73 18.94 -10.27
C PRO A 4 -11.17 17.60 -9.74
N THR A 5 -11.38 16.52 -10.50
CA THR A 5 -10.93 15.17 -10.12
C THR A 5 -10.17 14.56 -11.29
N GLY A 6 -8.94 14.10 -11.03
CA GLY A 6 -8.15 13.32 -11.98
C GLY A 6 -8.29 11.83 -11.68
N LEU A 7 -8.54 11.02 -12.72
CA LEU A 7 -8.53 9.57 -12.63
C LEU A 7 -7.25 9.05 -13.25
N ILE A 8 -6.42 8.39 -12.44
CA ILE A 8 -5.16 7.78 -12.89
C ILE A 8 -5.41 6.27 -12.99
N LEU A 9 -5.36 5.75 -14.21
CA LEU A 9 -5.68 4.35 -14.51
C LEU A 9 -4.45 3.66 -15.10
N SER A 10 -4.24 2.40 -14.73
CA SER A 10 -3.15 1.59 -15.28
C SER A 10 -3.42 1.23 -16.75
N ARG A 11 -2.34 1.01 -17.50
CA ARG A 11 -2.43 0.42 -18.85
C ARG A 11 -2.55 -1.10 -18.77
N GLN A 12 -1.75 -1.70 -17.90
CA GLN A 12 -1.71 -3.13 -17.65
C GLN A 12 -2.92 -3.59 -16.84
N ALA A 13 -3.30 -4.85 -17.05
CA ALA A 13 -4.28 -5.52 -16.20
C ALA A 13 -3.70 -5.66 -14.78
N ILE A 14 -4.55 -5.40 -13.79
CA ILE A 14 -4.23 -5.58 -12.37
C ILE A 14 -5.13 -6.71 -11.86
N LYS A 15 -4.57 -7.62 -11.09
CA LYS A 15 -5.33 -8.68 -10.42
C LYS A 15 -6.27 -8.04 -9.39
N ASP A 16 -7.53 -8.46 -9.39
CA ASP A 16 -8.51 -7.97 -8.41
C ASP A 16 -8.18 -8.50 -7.01
N LEU A 17 -8.57 -7.73 -5.99
CA LEU A 17 -8.26 -8.06 -4.60
C LEU A 17 -9.27 -9.10 -4.07
N PRO A 18 -8.87 -10.10 -3.28
CA PRO A 18 -9.77 -11.13 -2.78
C PRO A 18 -10.79 -10.53 -1.78
N HIS A 19 -12.08 -10.57 -2.11
CA HIS A 19 -13.19 -10.23 -1.20
C HIS A 19 -14.52 -10.81 -1.72
N GLU A 20 -15.44 -11.14 -0.83
CA GLU A 20 -16.76 -11.69 -1.21
C GLU A 20 -17.62 -10.66 -1.98
N ASP A 21 -17.60 -9.39 -1.55
CA ASP A 21 -18.28 -8.27 -2.21
C ASP A 21 -17.28 -7.13 -2.53
N ARG A 22 -16.72 -7.16 -3.75
CA ARG A 22 -15.76 -6.14 -4.21
C ARG A 22 -16.37 -4.74 -4.26
N TYR A 23 -17.64 -4.63 -4.66
CA TYR A 23 -18.29 -3.34 -4.85
C TYR A 23 -18.43 -2.62 -3.50
N THR A 24 -18.94 -3.31 -2.49
CA THR A 24 -19.11 -2.73 -1.15
C THR A 24 -17.77 -2.36 -0.53
N GLN A 25 -16.74 -3.20 -0.67
CA GLN A 25 -15.39 -2.85 -0.18
C GLN A 25 -14.84 -1.61 -0.89
N ALA A 26 -14.97 -1.53 -2.21
CA ALA A 26 -14.48 -0.41 -3.02
C ALA A 26 -15.16 0.94 -2.70
N GLN A 27 -16.34 0.94 -2.05
CA GLN A 27 -16.97 2.19 -1.57
C GLN A 27 -16.09 2.93 -0.57
N GLY A 28 -15.15 2.25 0.09
CA GLY A 28 -14.11 2.88 0.92
C GLY A 28 -13.26 3.90 0.16
N ALA A 29 -13.12 3.77 -1.17
CA ALA A 29 -12.39 4.74 -1.99
C ALA A 29 -13.00 6.16 -1.93
N LYS A 30 -14.30 6.29 -1.61
CA LYS A 30 -14.97 7.59 -1.37
C LYS A 30 -14.38 8.35 -0.16
N LYS A 31 -13.60 7.67 0.67
CA LYS A 31 -12.90 8.23 1.83
C LYS A 31 -11.41 8.47 1.56
N GLY A 32 -10.92 8.24 0.34
CA GLY A 32 -9.55 8.53 -0.09
C GLY A 32 -8.51 7.47 0.31
N ALA A 33 -8.64 6.88 1.50
CA ALA A 33 -7.90 5.69 1.90
C ALA A 33 -8.74 4.81 2.82
N TYR A 34 -8.56 3.49 2.73
CA TYR A 34 -9.35 2.52 3.49
C TYR A 34 -8.61 1.18 3.61
N VAL A 35 -8.93 0.44 4.68
CA VAL A 35 -8.37 -0.89 4.93
C VAL A 35 -9.00 -1.89 3.96
N VAL A 36 -8.15 -2.65 3.26
CA VAL A 36 -8.57 -3.70 2.31
C VAL A 36 -8.27 -5.11 2.84
N LYS A 37 -7.36 -5.21 3.82
CA LYS A 37 -7.07 -6.43 4.57
C LYS A 37 -6.69 -6.06 6.00
N GLU A 38 -7.29 -6.72 6.98
CA GLU A 38 -6.89 -6.65 8.38
C GLU A 38 -6.16 -7.94 8.77
N GLY A 39 -4.97 -7.79 9.34
CA GLY A 39 -4.18 -8.89 9.85
C GLY A 39 -4.41 -9.11 11.34
N GLN A 40 -4.40 -10.37 11.78
CA GLN A 40 -4.52 -10.71 13.20
C GLN A 40 -3.31 -10.18 13.97
N ASP A 41 -3.56 -9.31 14.96
CA ASP A 41 -2.53 -8.67 15.80
C ASP A 41 -1.41 -7.96 15.01
N ALA A 42 -1.70 -7.60 13.76
CA ALA A 42 -0.72 -7.01 12.83
C ALA A 42 -0.05 -5.78 13.43
N LYS A 43 1.27 -5.76 13.37
CA LYS A 43 2.13 -4.66 13.88
C LYS A 43 2.64 -3.76 12.76
N ILE A 44 2.44 -4.18 11.51
CA ILE A 44 2.87 -3.49 10.31
C ILE A 44 1.64 -3.20 9.44
N ILE A 45 1.56 -1.98 8.90
CA ILE A 45 0.60 -1.60 7.86
C ILE A 45 1.35 -1.42 6.55
N LEU A 46 0.88 -2.08 5.51
CA LEU A 46 1.34 -1.87 4.13
C LEU A 46 0.38 -0.90 3.43
N LEU A 47 0.90 0.20 2.90
CA LEU A 47 0.12 1.21 2.18
C LEU A 47 0.48 1.17 0.70
N GLY A 48 -0.52 1.20 -0.18
CA GLY A 48 -0.28 1.24 -1.62
C GLY A 48 -1.32 2.05 -2.37
N ASN A 49 -0.94 2.50 -3.57
CA ASN A 49 -1.85 3.11 -4.54
C ASN A 49 -1.90 2.26 -5.82
N GLY A 50 -3.01 2.36 -6.57
CA GLY A 50 -3.14 1.69 -7.88
C GLY A 50 -2.83 0.20 -7.87
N SER A 51 -1.97 -0.24 -8.80
CA SER A 51 -1.52 -1.62 -8.99
C SER A 51 -0.80 -2.20 -7.79
N GLU A 52 -0.08 -1.37 -7.04
CA GLU A 52 0.80 -1.82 -5.97
C GLU A 52 0.02 -2.46 -4.82
N VAL A 53 -1.26 -2.13 -4.65
CA VAL A 53 -2.13 -2.77 -3.64
C VAL A 53 -2.23 -4.29 -3.89
N SER A 54 -2.30 -4.73 -5.15
CA SER A 54 -2.31 -6.15 -5.48
C SER A 54 -0.98 -6.82 -5.11
N THR A 55 0.14 -6.16 -5.38
CA THR A 55 1.49 -6.64 -5.00
C THR A 55 1.62 -6.79 -3.48
N LEU A 56 1.03 -5.88 -2.70
CA LEU A 56 1.00 -5.98 -1.23
C LEU A 56 0.19 -7.19 -0.75
N PHE A 57 -0.91 -7.53 -1.41
CA PHE A 57 -1.66 -8.76 -1.11
C PHE A 57 -0.82 -10.00 -1.35
N GLU A 58 -0.15 -10.10 -2.49
CA GLU A 58 0.72 -11.23 -2.80
C GLU A 58 1.90 -11.34 -1.81
N ALA A 59 2.49 -10.21 -1.42
CA ALA A 59 3.51 -10.20 -0.37
C ALA A 59 2.95 -10.68 0.99
N SER A 60 1.72 -10.29 1.33
CA SER A 60 1.09 -10.72 2.58
C SER A 60 0.85 -12.24 2.63
N GLU A 61 0.52 -12.88 1.50
CA GLU A 61 0.38 -14.34 1.43
C GLU A 61 1.73 -15.06 1.66
N LEU A 62 2.85 -14.45 1.27
CA LEU A 62 4.19 -14.97 1.57
C LEU A 62 4.54 -14.79 3.05
N LEU A 63 4.19 -13.63 3.64
CA LEU A 63 4.44 -13.33 5.05
C LEU A 63 3.65 -14.22 6.01
N GLU A 64 2.41 -14.55 5.65
CA GLU A 64 1.55 -15.43 6.44
C GLU A 64 2.11 -16.84 6.57
N LYS A 65 2.83 -17.35 5.56
CA LYS A 65 3.54 -18.64 5.63
C LYS A 65 4.63 -18.66 6.70
N ASP A 66 5.14 -17.49 7.06
CA ASP A 66 6.13 -17.29 8.14
C ASP A 66 5.49 -16.86 9.46
N GLY A 67 4.15 -16.84 9.55
CA GLY A 67 3.41 -16.41 10.73
C GLY A 67 3.42 -14.89 10.96
N ILE A 68 3.80 -14.10 9.96
CA ILE A 68 3.81 -12.63 10.04
C ILE A 68 2.51 -12.08 9.46
N SER A 69 1.73 -11.36 10.26
CA SER A 69 0.49 -10.71 9.82
C SER A 69 0.67 -9.21 9.61
N VAL A 70 0.01 -8.67 8.59
CA VAL A 70 0.06 -7.27 8.18
C VAL A 70 -1.34 -6.77 7.83
N ASP A 71 -1.60 -5.48 8.08
CA ASP A 71 -2.74 -4.81 7.47
C ASP A 71 -2.36 -4.29 6.08
N ILE A 72 -3.34 -4.17 5.19
CA ILE A 72 -3.17 -3.52 3.90
C ILE A 72 -4.17 -2.38 3.78
N VAL A 73 -3.67 -1.20 3.45
CA VAL A 73 -4.44 0.02 3.22
C VAL A 73 -4.28 0.47 1.77
N SER A 74 -5.41 0.61 1.07
CA SER A 74 -5.46 1.22 -0.25
C SER A 74 -5.57 2.74 -0.10
N VAL A 75 -4.73 3.49 -0.82
CA VAL A 75 -4.65 4.96 -0.76
C VAL A 75 -4.84 5.57 -2.16
N PRO A 76 -6.04 5.49 -2.76
CA PRO A 76 -6.30 6.09 -4.08
C PRO A 76 -6.25 7.63 -4.08
N SER A 77 -6.49 8.29 -2.94
CA SER A 77 -6.43 9.76 -2.85
C SER A 77 -6.11 10.23 -1.43
N GLU A 78 -4.84 10.54 -1.18
CA GLU A 78 -4.38 11.11 0.09
C GLU A 78 -5.11 12.42 0.44
N GLY A 79 -5.27 13.33 -0.53
CA GLY A 79 -5.94 14.61 -0.31
C GLY A 79 -7.37 14.45 0.20
N LEU A 80 -8.13 13.51 -0.38
CA LEU A 80 -9.49 13.17 0.08
C LEU A 80 -9.47 12.48 1.45
N PHE A 81 -8.47 11.66 1.72
CA PHE A 81 -8.31 11.02 3.04
C PHE A 81 -8.04 12.03 4.14
N ARG A 82 -7.18 13.01 3.89
CA ARG A 82 -6.86 14.08 4.84
C ARG A 82 -8.04 14.99 5.17
N SER A 83 -9.04 15.07 4.29
CA SER A 83 -10.28 15.81 4.56
C SER A 83 -11.27 15.03 5.45
N GLN A 84 -11.00 13.75 5.75
CA GLN A 84 -11.85 12.96 6.65
C GLN A 84 -11.60 13.35 8.12
N SER A 85 -12.51 12.96 9.01
CA SER A 85 -12.34 13.22 10.44
C SER A 85 -11.07 12.56 10.98
N GLN A 86 -10.44 13.16 12.00
CA GLN A 86 -9.26 12.58 12.64
C GLN A 86 -9.53 11.17 13.18
N ASN A 87 -10.74 10.90 13.67
CA ASN A 87 -11.13 9.59 14.16
C ASN A 87 -11.09 8.55 13.03
N TYR A 88 -11.58 8.89 11.84
CA TYR A 88 -11.52 7.99 10.68
C TYR A 88 -10.07 7.80 10.20
N GLN A 89 -9.29 8.88 10.15
CA GLN A 89 -7.88 8.76 9.77
C GLN A 89 -7.12 7.83 10.71
N LYS A 90 -7.35 7.93 12.03
CA LYS A 90 -6.75 7.05 13.05
C LYS A 90 -7.26 5.62 12.99
N SER A 91 -8.50 5.38 12.56
CA SER A 91 -9.03 4.02 12.40
C SER A 91 -8.41 3.31 11.20
N VAL A 92 -8.04 4.03 10.15
CA VAL A 92 -7.36 3.46 8.97
C VAL A 92 -5.85 3.36 9.17
N LEU A 93 -5.22 4.42 9.68
CA LEU A 93 -3.78 4.51 9.93
C LEU A 93 -3.51 4.64 11.43
N ASN A 94 -3.51 3.51 12.13
CA ASN A 94 -3.24 3.47 13.57
C ASN A 94 -1.75 3.76 13.83
N SER A 95 -1.45 4.89 14.48
CA SER A 95 -0.09 5.36 14.75
C SER A 95 0.76 4.43 15.64
N GLY A 96 0.17 3.40 16.24
CA GLY A 96 0.90 2.38 17.00
C GLY A 96 1.56 1.28 16.15
N LYS A 97 1.37 1.28 14.83
CA LYS A 97 1.94 0.30 13.90
C LYS A 97 3.07 0.92 13.07
N PHE A 98 3.95 0.08 12.55
CA PHE A 98 5.01 0.48 11.62
C PHE A 98 4.48 0.50 10.20
N PHE A 99 4.76 1.55 9.42
CA PHE A 99 4.17 1.74 8.09
C PHE A 99 5.20 1.51 6.99
N ILE A 100 4.80 0.77 5.95
CA ILE A 100 5.59 0.59 4.72
C ILE A 100 4.71 0.99 3.54
N GLY A 101 5.10 2.02 2.81
CA GLY A 101 4.46 2.47 1.59
C GLY A 101 5.05 1.81 0.34
N LEU A 102 4.22 1.56 -0.67
CA LEU A 102 4.62 1.08 -1.98
C LEU A 102 3.92 1.89 -3.07
N THR A 103 4.69 2.43 -4.01
CA THR A 103 4.15 3.20 -5.13
C THR A 103 5.05 3.12 -6.37
N ALA A 104 4.48 2.92 -7.55
CA ALA A 104 5.21 3.02 -8.83
C ALA A 104 5.42 4.50 -9.25
N GLY A 105 5.84 5.35 -8.31
CA GLY A 105 6.04 6.78 -8.47
C GLY A 105 7.00 7.33 -7.43
N LEU A 106 7.04 8.66 -7.28
CA LEU A 106 7.90 9.29 -6.28
C LEU A 106 7.45 8.89 -4.86
N PRO A 107 8.39 8.52 -3.97
CA PRO A 107 8.10 8.22 -2.56
C PRO A 107 7.27 9.28 -1.83
N ALA A 108 7.48 10.56 -2.19
CA ALA A 108 6.75 11.71 -1.66
C ALA A 108 5.21 11.60 -1.73
N THR A 109 4.67 10.72 -2.58
CA THR A 109 3.22 10.46 -2.68
C THR A 109 2.63 9.68 -1.49
N LEU A 110 3.46 9.05 -0.67
CA LEU A 110 3.04 8.30 0.54
C LEU A 110 3.82 8.69 1.80
N GLU A 111 4.98 9.34 1.68
CA GLU A 111 5.86 9.73 2.81
C GLU A 111 5.11 10.46 3.93
N SER A 112 4.20 11.35 3.57
CA SER A 112 3.40 12.15 4.49
C SER A 112 2.39 11.32 5.30
N LEU A 113 2.01 10.13 4.83
CA LEU A 113 1.14 9.19 5.53
C LEU A 113 1.95 8.16 6.30
N VAL A 114 3.06 7.70 5.72
CA VAL A 114 4.01 6.76 6.33
C VAL A 114 4.70 7.36 7.55
N GLY A 115 5.06 8.65 7.48
CA GLY A 115 5.68 9.39 8.57
C GLY A 115 7.14 9.00 8.83
N TRP A 116 7.74 9.68 9.80
CA TRP A 116 9.18 9.60 10.11
C TRP A 116 9.70 8.21 10.50
N ASN A 117 8.83 7.35 11.04
CA ASN A 117 9.20 6.01 11.49
C ASN A 117 9.02 4.96 10.41
N GLY A 118 8.38 5.26 9.28
CA GLY A 118 8.12 4.27 8.24
C GLY A 118 9.07 4.39 7.05
N GLU A 119 8.81 3.57 6.03
CA GLU A 119 9.61 3.50 4.80
C GLU A 119 8.67 3.57 3.58
N VAL A 120 9.07 4.26 2.51
CA VAL A 120 8.35 4.21 1.23
C VAL A 120 9.25 3.62 0.15
N ILE A 121 8.74 2.58 -0.51
CA ILE A 121 9.36 1.94 -1.66
C ILE A 121 8.73 2.57 -2.89
N GLY A 122 9.53 3.34 -3.63
CA GLY A 122 9.12 3.99 -4.85
C GLY A 122 10.28 4.19 -5.83
N LEU A 123 10.05 5.00 -6.86
CA LEU A 123 11.05 5.35 -7.86
C LEU A 123 11.62 6.75 -7.57
N ASP A 124 12.94 6.86 -7.45
CA ASP A 124 13.68 8.12 -7.29
C ASP A 124 14.40 8.58 -8.58
N HIS A 125 14.18 7.87 -9.69
CA HIS A 125 14.78 8.12 -10.98
C HIS A 125 13.76 7.97 -12.13
N PHE A 126 14.13 8.41 -13.35
CA PHE A 126 13.30 8.24 -14.54
C PHE A 126 13.20 6.77 -14.98
N GLY A 127 12.11 6.41 -15.66
CA GLY A 127 11.91 5.06 -16.18
C GLY A 127 12.93 4.66 -17.26
N TYR A 128 12.97 3.35 -17.55
CA TYR A 128 13.74 2.79 -18.66
C TYR A 128 12.80 2.18 -19.70
N SER A 129 13.24 2.10 -20.95
CA SER A 129 12.49 1.40 -22.00
C SER A 129 12.72 -0.11 -21.89
N ALA A 130 11.81 -0.80 -21.21
CA ALA A 130 11.79 -2.26 -21.11
C ALA A 130 10.35 -2.76 -20.81
N PRO A 131 10.05 -4.06 -20.98
CA PRO A 131 8.78 -4.64 -20.52
C PRO A 131 8.55 -4.45 -19.02
N ALA A 132 7.29 -4.29 -18.60
CA ALA A 132 6.91 -3.98 -17.22
C ALA A 132 7.47 -5.00 -16.21
N GLU A 133 7.34 -6.30 -16.47
CA GLU A 133 7.84 -7.37 -15.58
C GLU A 133 9.36 -7.26 -15.32
N VAL A 134 10.13 -6.88 -16.35
CA VAL A 134 11.59 -6.69 -16.23
C VAL A 134 11.89 -5.47 -15.36
N LEU A 135 11.10 -4.41 -15.51
CA LEU A 135 11.23 -3.20 -14.69
C LEU A 135 10.83 -3.47 -13.24
N ASP A 136 9.73 -4.17 -12.99
CA ASP A 136 9.25 -4.48 -11.65
C ASP A 136 10.27 -5.32 -10.87
N GLN A 137 10.86 -6.33 -11.52
CA GLN A 137 11.97 -7.10 -10.92
C GLN A 137 13.18 -6.23 -10.60
N LYS A 138 13.53 -5.30 -11.51
CA LYS A 138 14.72 -4.46 -11.37
C LYS A 138 14.53 -3.33 -10.34
N PHE A 139 13.30 -2.86 -10.18
CA PHE A 139 12.92 -1.80 -9.25
C PHE A 139 12.44 -2.33 -7.90
N GLY A 140 12.26 -3.65 -7.77
CA GLY A 140 11.84 -4.29 -6.53
C GLY A 140 10.36 -4.11 -6.20
N PHE A 141 9.51 -3.98 -7.21
CA PHE A 141 8.06 -3.93 -7.10
C PHE A 141 7.43 -5.31 -7.22
N THR A 142 8.05 -6.30 -6.59
CA THR A 142 7.61 -7.70 -6.58
C THR A 142 7.21 -8.12 -5.18
N ALA A 143 6.29 -9.09 -5.08
CA ALA A 143 5.84 -9.62 -3.79
C ALA A 143 7.01 -10.11 -2.93
N GLU A 144 8.03 -10.71 -3.55
CA GLU A 144 9.24 -11.23 -2.90
C GLU A 144 10.09 -10.12 -2.28
N GLU A 145 10.28 -9.00 -2.99
CA GLU A 145 11.07 -7.88 -2.45
C GLU A 145 10.34 -7.17 -1.31
N ILE A 146 9.01 -7.02 -1.41
CA ILE A 146 8.20 -6.51 -0.30
C ILE A 146 8.27 -7.45 0.91
N TYR A 147 8.09 -8.76 0.70
CA TYR A 147 8.23 -9.79 1.73
C TYR A 147 9.60 -9.68 2.44
N LYS A 148 10.70 -9.59 1.68
CA LYS A 148 12.05 -9.44 2.24
C LYS A 148 12.18 -8.17 3.08
N LYS A 149 11.71 -7.03 2.58
CA LYS A 149 11.76 -5.75 3.30
C LYS A 149 10.95 -5.81 4.59
N VAL A 150 9.74 -6.36 4.57
CA VAL A 150 8.91 -6.53 5.77
C VAL A 150 9.63 -7.39 6.80
N LYS A 151 10.25 -8.51 6.42
CA LYS A 151 11.02 -9.35 7.36
C LYS A 151 12.21 -8.64 7.99
N ILE A 152 12.91 -7.80 7.24
CA ILE A 152 14.00 -6.98 7.76
C ILE A 152 13.46 -6.04 8.85
N PHE A 153 12.35 -5.35 8.60
CA PHE A 153 11.74 -4.44 9.58
C PHE A 153 11.15 -5.18 10.79
N HIS A 154 10.46 -6.29 10.57
CA HIS A 154 9.95 -7.15 11.64
C HIS A 154 11.04 -7.53 12.63
N LYS A 155 12.20 -7.97 12.12
CA LYS A 155 13.37 -8.29 12.95
C LYS A 155 13.95 -7.06 13.65
N LYS A 156 14.08 -5.92 12.96
CA LYS A 156 14.60 -4.67 13.56
C LYS A 156 13.70 -4.15 14.69
N LEU A 157 12.40 -4.34 14.58
CA LEU A 157 11.40 -3.89 15.54
C LEU A 157 11.19 -4.89 16.70
N ASN A 158 11.90 -6.02 16.70
CA ASN A 158 11.74 -7.12 17.66
C ASN A 158 10.27 -7.57 17.80
N LEU A 159 9.57 -7.61 16.68
CA LEU A 159 8.20 -8.12 16.57
C LEU A 159 8.22 -9.64 16.37
#